data_AF-A0A7C9R5I5-F1
#
_entry.id   AF-A0A7C9R5I5-F1
#
_cell.length_a   1.000
_cell.length_b   1.000
_cell.length_c   1.000
_cell.angle_alpha   90.00
_cell.angle_beta   90.00
_cell.angle_gamma   90.00
#
_symmetry.space_group_name_H-M   'P 1'
#
loop_
_entity.id
_entity.type
_entity.pdbx_description
1 polymer ?
#
loop_
_entity_poly.entity_id
_entity_poly.type
_entity_poly.pdbx_seq_one_letter_code
_entity_poly.pdbx_strand_id
1 'polypeptide(L)'
;MAAKSPAQPTGRVYFPDELRLLREIFDNCTAGRADREKVAGIVAKRLMDAYENGIRDEKLLRLIAVGNRASLATRPATTVQHHF
;
A
#
# COMPACT_ATOMS: atom_id res chain seq x y z
N MET A 1 -6.73 18.44 -30.25
CA MET A 1 -6.11 17.11 -30.10
C MET A 1 -5.33 17.10 -28.80
N ALA A 2 -5.81 16.40 -27.76
CA ALA A 2 -5.14 16.33 -26.46
C ALA A 2 -4.06 15.24 -26.50
N ALA A 3 -2.82 15.60 -26.17
CA ALA A 3 -1.70 14.69 -26.13
C ALA A 3 -1.95 13.60 -25.07
N LYS A 4 -1.99 12.35 -25.53
CA LYS A 4 -2.03 11.16 -24.68
C LYS A 4 -0.68 11.03 -24.00
N SER A 5 -0.58 11.45 -22.73
CA SER A 5 0.62 11.22 -21.93
C SER A 5 0.97 9.73 -21.97
N PRO A 6 2.19 9.34 -22.39
CA PRO A 6 2.60 7.96 -22.27
C PRO A 6 2.65 7.66 -20.78
N ALA A 7 1.83 6.70 -20.33
CA ALA A 7 1.95 6.14 -18.99
C ALA A 7 3.37 5.57 -18.89
N GLN A 8 4.29 6.35 -18.29
CA GLN A 8 5.61 5.83 -17.97
C GLN A 8 5.38 4.58 -17.12
N PRO A 9 5.97 3.43 -17.46
CA PRO A 9 6.07 2.36 -16.50
C PRO A 9 6.86 2.95 -15.34
N THR A 10 6.17 3.23 -14.24
CA THR A 10 6.79 3.53 -12.96
C THR A 10 7.41 2.24 -12.48
N GLY A 11 8.47 1.80 -13.16
CA GLY A 11 9.39 0.78 -12.71
C GLY A 11 10.10 1.32 -11.49
N ARG A 12 9.36 1.44 -10.39
CA ARG A 12 9.90 1.71 -9.07
C ARG A 12 10.78 0.52 -8.76
N VAL A 13 12.08 0.76 -8.86
CA VAL A 13 13.10 -0.18 -8.42
C VAL A 13 12.84 -0.38 -6.94
N TYR A 14 12.33 -1.55 -6.59
CA TYR A 14 12.22 -1.94 -5.19
C TYR A 14 13.63 -2.19 -4.68
N PHE A 15 14.06 -1.48 -3.65
CA PHE A 15 15.34 -1.77 -3.02
C PHE A 15 15.26 -3.14 -2.31
N PRO A 16 16.34 -3.94 -2.32
CA PRO A 16 16.33 -5.28 -1.73
C PRO A 16 15.91 -5.28 -0.26
N ASP A 17 16.25 -4.23 0.50
CA ASP A 17 15.82 -4.05 1.89
C ASP A 17 14.31 -3.81 2.04
N GLU A 18 13.70 -3.07 1.12
CA GLU A 18 12.25 -2.82 1.11
C GLU A 18 11.47 -4.11 0.82
N LEU A 19 11.96 -4.93 -0.13
CA LEU A 19 11.37 -6.24 -0.42
C LEU A 19 11.47 -7.20 0.75
N ARG A 20 12.60 -7.18 1.48
CA ARG A 20 12.77 -7.99 2.70
C ARG A 20 11.78 -7.58 3.77
N LEU A 21 11.61 -6.28 4.01
CA LEU A 21 10.66 -5.76 4.98
C LEU A 21 9.21 -6.12 4.61
N LEU A 22 8.83 -5.92 3.34
CA LEU A 22 7.51 -6.28 2.82
C LEU A 22 7.21 -7.76 3.01
N ARG A 23 8.18 -8.63 2.72
CA ARG A 23 8.07 -10.06 2.91
C ARG A 23 7.89 -10.43 4.38
N GLU A 24 8.67 -9.84 5.28
CA GLU A 24 8.54 -10.08 6.72
C GLU A 24 7.14 -9.72 7.23
N ILE A 25 6.61 -8.56 6.84
CA ILE A 25 5.27 -8.10 7.25
C ILE A 25 4.19 -9.05 6.69
N PHE A 26 4.35 -9.47 5.43
CA PHE A 26 3.44 -10.39 4.77
C PHE A 26 3.42 -11.78 5.44
N ASP A 27 4.59 -12.36 5.69
CA ASP A 27 4.71 -13.66 6.37
C ASP A 27 4.10 -13.57 7.78
N ASN A 28 4.41 -12.53 8.55
CA ASN A 28 3.84 -12.34 9.88
C ASN A 28 2.31 -12.20 9.88
N CYS A 29 1.72 -11.55 8.87
CA CYS A 29 0.26 -11.38 8.78
C CYS A 29 -0.47 -12.63 8.30
N THR A 30 0.20 -13.46 7.49
CA THR A 30 -0.39 -14.63 6.85
C THR A 30 -0.06 -15.94 7.57
N ALA A 31 0.95 -15.95 8.44
CA ALA A 31 1.34 -17.09 9.26
C ALA A 31 0.18 -17.57 10.15
N GLY A 32 -0.06 -18.88 10.14
CA GLY A 32 -1.08 -19.52 10.98
C GLY A 32 -2.54 -19.23 10.62
N ARG A 33 -2.81 -18.54 9.49
CA ARG A 33 -4.18 -18.30 9.02
C ARG A 33 -4.71 -19.49 8.22
N ALA A 34 -5.91 -19.98 8.57
CA ALA A 34 -6.62 -21.01 7.82
C ALA A 34 -6.93 -20.54 6.38
N ASP A 35 -7.32 -19.28 6.21
CA ASP A 35 -7.60 -18.63 4.91
C ASP A 35 -6.37 -17.94 4.30
N ARG A 36 -5.19 -18.58 4.39
CA ARG A 36 -3.92 -17.96 4.01
C ARG A 36 -3.95 -17.34 2.61
N GLU A 37 -4.48 -18.03 1.62
CA GLU A 37 -4.50 -17.55 0.22
C GLU A 37 -5.34 -16.28 0.05
N LYS A 38 -6.51 -16.23 0.68
CA LYS A 38 -7.41 -15.08 0.62
C LYS A 38 -6.82 -13.88 1.36
N VAL A 39 -6.25 -14.11 2.54
CA VAL A 39 -5.59 -13.07 3.33
C VAL A 39 -4.32 -12.58 2.64
N ALA A 40 -3.53 -13.48 2.07
CA ALA A 40 -2.33 -13.18 1.29
C ALA A 40 -2.63 -12.19 0.16
N GLY A 41 -3.64 -12.47 -0.67
CA GLY A 41 -4.01 -11.56 -1.76
C GLY A 41 -4.40 -10.16 -1.27
N ILE A 42 -5.12 -10.08 -0.15
CA ILE A 42 -5.53 -8.80 0.46
C ILE A 42 -4.32 -8.05 1.03
N VAL A 43 -3.45 -8.73 1.77
CA VAL A 43 -2.27 -8.14 2.41
C VAL A 43 -1.28 -7.65 1.36
N ALA A 44 -0.98 -8.47 0.35
CA ALA A 44 -0.10 -8.09 -0.76
C ALA A 44 -0.64 -6.86 -1.51
N LYS A 45 -1.94 -6.83 -1.83
CA LYS A 45 -2.55 -5.67 -2.50
C LYS A 45 -2.42 -4.39 -1.67
N ARG A 46 -2.64 -4.46 -0.35
CA ARG A 46 -2.52 -3.31 0.54
C ARG A 46 -1.10 -2.81 0.68
N LEU A 47 -0.14 -3.73 0.77
CA LEU A 47 1.28 -3.38 0.83
C LEU A 47 1.74 -2.73 -0.47
N MET A 48 1.35 -3.26 -1.63
CA MET A 48 1.66 -2.63 -2.91
C MET A 48 1.04 -1.24 -3.04
N ASP A 49 -0.25 -1.09 -2.71
CA ASP A 49 -0.95 0.20 -2.75
C ASP A 49 -0.28 1.24 -1.81
N ALA A 50 0.12 0.84 -0.61
CA ALA A 50 0.86 1.70 0.30
C ALA A 50 2.20 2.15 -0.30
N TYR A 51 2.93 1.22 -0.93
CA TYR A 51 4.17 1.53 -1.61
C TYR A 51 3.96 2.45 -2.81
N GLU A 52 2.88 2.26 -3.58
CA GLU A 52 2.47 3.13 -4.69
C GLU A 52 2.17 4.56 -4.21
N ASN A 53 1.57 4.70 -3.03
CA ASN A 53 1.31 5.98 -2.38
C ASN A 53 2.55 6.61 -1.70
N GLY A 54 3.72 5.97 -1.77
CA GLY A 54 4.98 6.49 -1.21
C GLY A 54 5.17 6.21 0.28
N ILE A 55 4.36 5.34 0.87
CA ILE A 55 4.53 4.90 2.26
C ILE A 55 5.73 3.96 2.33
N ARG A 56 6.68 4.29 3.21
CA ARG A 56 7.90 3.51 3.49
C ARG A 56 8.11 3.24 4.98
N ASP A 57 7.31 3.85 5.85
CA ASP A 57 7.37 3.65 7.28
C ASP A 57 6.92 2.23 7.65
N GLU A 58 7.79 1.50 8.34
CA GLU A 58 7.54 0.11 8.75
C GLU A 58 6.28 -0.03 9.61
N LYS A 59 6.09 0.84 10.60
CA LYS A 59 4.96 0.73 11.54
C LYS A 59 3.65 0.94 10.79
N LEU A 60 3.62 1.90 9.87
CA LEU A 60 2.46 2.17 9.03
C LEU A 60 2.16 1.02 8.07
N LEU A 61 3.19 0.41 7.47
CA LEU A 61 3.03 -0.78 6.63
C LEU A 61 2.48 -1.99 7.41
N ARG A 62 2.93 -2.21 8.65
CA ARG A 62 2.38 -3.24 9.55
C ARG A 62 0.90 -2.96 9.86
N LEU A 63 0.53 -1.72 10.16
CA LEU A 63 -0.87 -1.33 10.41
C LEU A 63 -1.77 -1.54 9.18
N ILE A 64 -1.26 -1.20 8.00
CA ILE A 64 -1.95 -1.40 6.72
C ILE A 64 -2.15 -2.89 6.44
N ALA A 65 -1.13 -3.72 6.64
CA ALA A 65 -1.19 -5.16 6.43
C ALA A 65 -2.23 -5.83 7.33
N VAL A 66 -2.24 -5.52 8.63
CA VAL A 66 -3.20 -6.08 9.61
C VAL A 66 -4.64 -5.63 9.34
N GLY A 67 -4.82 -4.52 8.62
CA GLY A 67 -6.12 -4.19 8.04
C GLY A 67 -7.05 -3.45 8.96
N ASN A 68 -6.56 -2.42 9.64
CA ASN A 68 -7.47 -1.44 10.20
C ASN A 68 -7.93 -0.45 9.10
N ARG A 69 -8.76 -0.95 8.18
CA ARG A 69 -9.34 -0.15 7.06
C ARG A 69 -10.15 1.05 7.58
N ALA A 70 -10.57 1.01 8.84
CA ALA A 70 -11.36 2.05 9.50
C ALA A 70 -10.60 3.37 9.72
N SER A 71 -9.26 3.39 9.69
CA SER A 71 -8.49 4.60 10.07
C SER A 71 -7.84 5.35 8.90
N LEU A 72 -7.77 4.75 7.71
CA LEU A 72 -7.19 5.39 6.51
C LEU A 72 -8.25 6.03 5.59
N ALA A 73 -9.51 5.60 5.71
CA ALA A 73 -10.64 6.22 5.02
C ALA A 73 -11.10 7.54 5.67
N THR A 74 -10.59 7.87 6.86
CA THR A 74 -10.83 9.13 7.59
C THR A 74 -9.69 10.14 7.39
N ARG A 75 -9.08 10.16 6.20
CA ARG A 75 -8.59 11.45 5.69
C ARG A 75 -9.82 12.15 5.11
N PRO A 76 -10.40 13.18 5.76
CA PRO A 76 -11.31 14.04 5.03
C PRO A 76 -10.53 14.51 3.80
N ALA A 77 -11.10 14.32 2.62
CA ALA A 77 -10.63 15.01 1.44
C ALA A 77 -10.55 16.49 1.83
N THR A 78 -9.34 17.00 2.05
CA THR A 78 -9.12 18.44 2.14
C THR A 78 -9.30 18.94 0.72
N THR A 79 -10.56 19.04 0.31
CA THR A 79 -10.98 19.93 -0.74
C THR A 79 -10.60 21.32 -0.23
N VAL A 80 -9.41 21.77 -0.60
CA VAL A 80 -9.08 23.19 -0.57
C VAL A 80 -10.03 23.81 -1.58
N GLN A 81 -11.24 24.17 -1.13
CA GLN A 81 -12.07 25.11 -1.86
C GLN A 81 -11.30 26.43 -1.85
N HIS A 82 -10.55 26.68 -2.92
CA HIS A 82 -10.26 28.03 -3.35
C HIS A 82 -11.61 28.71 -3.57
N HIS A 83 -12.08 29.47 -2.58
CA HIS A 83 -13.12 30.45 -2.79
C HIS A 83 -12.42 31.80 -2.98
N PHE A 84 -12.68 32.35 -4.17
CA PHE A 84 -12.32 33.69 -4.60
C PHE A 84 -12.92 34.77 -3.68
#